data_AF-A0A432JZU0-F1
#
_entry.id   AF-A0A432JZU0-F1
#
_cell.length_a   1.000
_cell.length_b   1.000
_cell.length_c   1.000
_cell.angle_alpha   90.00
_cell.angle_beta   90.00
_cell.angle_gamma   90.00
#
_symmetry.space_group_name_H-M   'P 1'
#
loop_
_entity.id
_entity.type
_entity.pdbx_description
1 polymer ?
#
loop_
_entity_poly.entity_id
_entity_poly.type
_entity_poly.pdbx_seq_one_letter_code
_entity_poly.pdbx_strand_id
1 'polypeptide(L)'
;MSFKENSNLHTPSAQVINLINDIYILCPRLKKIIKTSVHFDDAFMQIEVANEIENNKRVRKFFSNPMNQELVDALKWSDYALIRLWDYVRFSNQAFAFHGEASGKAFSHPFQILWLTDRENRQVATEDFFIDMLELFKQWNDHANHPIKSLAKTKAWMVRHYSGMDDEVQALRQQNKERIMRILLREIENNAPSSKFHFASNDTPQQKMEKMQQWWNDFQFHLKFAIRKPQLLNEMLDFSLSDKTMKLFAEAQDKGLPFFVNPYYLSLLLVNPPKEMENADRTLRDYIFYSRDLVEEFGKISAWEKEDVVVPGEPNAAGWILPNSHNIHRRYPEVAIFIPDSMGRACGGLCVSCQRMYDFQRGNLNFNLDKLKPKETWSEKLEKLMKYFELDSHLKDILITGGDALMSSTQTIQKILDAVYEMALRKRIANEQRPDSEKFAEMQRIRLGTRLPVYLPQRIDDDLVKVLADFKEKAQKIGFKEFVVQVHFESPMEITPESSMAMQKLNESGWLIANQQVFTVAASRRGYASRLRQMLNERGV
;
A
#
# COMPACT_ATOMS: atom_id res chain seq x y z
N MET A 1 -3.17 -11.73 13.18
CA MET A 1 -3.76 -12.46 12.03
C MET A 1 -5.06 -13.05 12.52
N SER A 2 -6.19 -12.67 11.92
CA SER A 2 -7.43 -13.43 12.09
C SER A 2 -7.23 -14.72 11.31
N PHE A 3 -7.06 -15.85 12.01
CA PHE A 3 -7.00 -17.16 11.38
C PHE A 3 -8.44 -17.59 11.12
N LYS A 4 -9.05 -17.05 10.04
CA LYS A 4 -10.40 -17.43 9.64
C LYS A 4 -10.44 -18.92 9.33
N GLU A 5 -11.44 -19.60 9.88
CA GLU A 5 -11.78 -20.95 9.45
C GLU A 5 -12.18 -20.91 7.97
N ASN A 6 -11.45 -21.63 7.12
CA ASN A 6 -11.78 -21.79 5.72
C ASN A 6 -12.72 -23.00 5.56
N SER A 7 -14.00 -22.72 5.32
CA SER A 7 -15.05 -23.74 5.16
C SER A 7 -14.92 -24.60 3.89
N ASN A 8 -14.02 -24.25 2.97
CA ASN A 8 -13.77 -24.99 1.72
C ASN A 8 -12.68 -26.07 1.84
N LEU A 9 -12.05 -26.20 3.01
CA LEU A 9 -11.07 -27.25 3.29
C LEU A 9 -11.78 -28.36 4.09
N HIS A 10 -11.64 -29.61 3.63
CA HIS A 10 -12.39 -30.74 4.20
C HIS A 10 -11.44 -31.73 4.88
N THR A 11 -10.50 -32.32 4.14
CA THR A 11 -9.55 -33.31 4.67
C THR A 11 -8.14 -32.73 4.73
N PRO A 12 -7.40 -32.92 5.84
CA PRO A 12 -6.00 -32.51 5.96
C PRO A 12 -5.13 -33.10 4.87
N SER A 13 -4.29 -32.27 4.25
CA SER A 13 -3.27 -32.77 3.32
C SER A 13 -2.18 -33.56 4.07
N ALA A 14 -1.52 -34.50 3.39
CA ALA A 14 -0.40 -35.25 3.98
C ALA A 14 0.71 -34.31 4.49
N GLN A 15 0.93 -33.20 3.79
CA GLN A 15 1.89 -32.18 4.17
C GLN A 15 1.51 -31.49 5.49
N VAL A 16 0.23 -31.13 5.67
CA VAL A 16 -0.27 -30.53 6.92
C VAL A 16 -0.12 -31.50 8.09
N ILE A 17 -0.43 -32.78 7.88
CA ILE A 17 -0.25 -33.81 8.92
C ILE A 17 1.23 -33.95 9.31
N ASN A 18 2.16 -33.92 8.35
CA ASN A 18 3.59 -33.94 8.64
C ASN A 18 4.03 -32.73 9.47
N LEU A 19 3.56 -31.52 9.13
CA LEU A 19 3.87 -30.30 9.90
C LEU A 19 3.34 -30.39 11.34
N ILE A 20 2.14 -30.94 11.55
CA ILE A 20 1.60 -31.17 12.90
C ILE A 20 2.45 -32.18 13.68
N ASN A 21 2.88 -33.27 13.03
CA ASN A 21 3.76 -34.24 13.67
C ASN A 21 5.11 -33.61 14.08
N ASP A 22 5.67 -32.74 13.25
CA ASP A 22 6.90 -31.99 13.59
C ASP A 22 6.69 -31.05 14.79
N ILE A 23 5.53 -30.35 14.85
CA ILE A 23 5.15 -29.55 16.03
C ILE A 23 5.10 -30.43 17.28
N TYR A 24 4.52 -31.62 17.17
CA TYR A 24 4.42 -32.57 18.27
C TYR A 24 5.74 -33.17 18.72
N ILE A 25 6.73 -33.28 17.82
CA ILE A 25 8.10 -33.64 18.20
C ILE A 25 8.72 -32.54 19.07
N LEU A 26 8.49 -31.26 18.71
CA LEU A 26 8.96 -30.11 19.47
C LEU A 26 8.18 -29.88 20.77
N CYS A 27 6.93 -30.33 20.85
CA CYS A 27 6.10 -30.24 22.04
C CYS A 27 5.31 -31.54 22.28
N PRO A 28 5.95 -32.60 22.83
CA PRO A 28 5.28 -33.89 23.07
C PRO A 28 4.09 -33.78 24.03
N ARG A 29 4.14 -32.81 24.95
CA ARG A 29 3.05 -32.50 25.87
C ARG A 29 1.79 -32.05 25.12
N LEU A 30 1.92 -31.18 24.11
CA LEU A 30 0.78 -30.73 23.30
C LEU A 30 0.12 -31.91 22.56
N LYS A 31 0.93 -32.83 22.02
CA LYS A 31 0.43 -34.08 21.41
C LYS A 31 -0.40 -34.88 22.40
N LYS A 32 0.12 -35.08 23.62
CA LYS A 32 -0.58 -35.82 24.67
C LYS A 32 -1.94 -35.16 24.95
N ILE A 33 -1.95 -33.86 25.22
CA ILE A 33 -3.16 -33.08 25.53
C ILE A 33 -4.21 -33.23 24.43
N ILE A 34 -3.83 -33.01 23.17
CA ILE A 34 -4.76 -33.09 22.03
C ILE A 34 -5.28 -34.52 21.85
N LYS A 35 -4.45 -35.55 22.00
CA LYS A 35 -4.85 -36.96 21.79
C LYS A 35 -5.65 -37.56 22.95
N THR A 36 -5.48 -37.09 24.19
CA THR A 36 -6.14 -37.69 25.37
C THR A 36 -7.39 -36.96 25.82
N SER A 37 -7.54 -35.67 25.52
CA SER A 37 -8.71 -34.90 25.95
C SER A 37 -9.95 -35.30 25.15
N VAL A 38 -11.13 -35.23 25.78
CA VAL A 38 -12.41 -35.56 25.14
C VAL A 38 -12.96 -34.36 24.39
N HIS A 39 -12.97 -33.19 25.04
CA HIS A 39 -13.40 -31.93 24.45
C HIS A 39 -12.24 -30.96 24.26
N PHE A 40 -12.38 -30.03 23.31
CA PHE A 40 -11.36 -29.01 23.07
C PHE A 40 -11.15 -28.10 24.29
N ASP A 41 -12.21 -27.74 25.02
CA ASP A 41 -12.09 -26.89 26.21
C ASP A 41 -11.22 -27.55 27.30
N ASP A 42 -11.37 -28.86 27.51
CA ASP A 42 -10.51 -29.64 28.42
C ASP A 42 -9.06 -29.66 27.96
N ALA A 43 -8.84 -29.81 26.65
CA ALA A 43 -7.51 -29.76 26.05
C ALA A 43 -6.88 -28.39 26.26
N PHE A 44 -7.64 -27.33 25.99
CA PHE A 44 -7.20 -25.96 26.06
C PHE A 44 -6.79 -25.55 27.48
N MET A 45 -7.54 -25.95 28.50
CA MET A 45 -7.17 -25.70 29.91
C MET A 45 -5.85 -26.35 30.32
N GLN A 46 -5.43 -27.44 29.65
CA GLN A 46 -4.17 -28.13 29.92
C GLN A 46 -2.96 -27.53 29.18
N ILE A 47 -3.17 -26.58 28.26
CA ILE A 47 -2.10 -25.89 27.53
C ILE A 47 -1.44 -24.87 28.47
N GLU A 48 -0.49 -25.35 29.27
CA GLU A 48 0.19 -24.57 30.32
C GLU A 48 1.34 -23.70 29.77
N VAL A 49 1.02 -22.73 28.92
CA VAL A 49 2.00 -21.67 28.58
C VAL A 49 2.26 -20.75 29.79
N ALA A 50 1.26 -20.61 30.68
CA ALA A 50 1.35 -19.79 31.89
C ALA A 50 2.52 -20.18 32.81
N ASN A 51 2.70 -21.48 33.06
CA ASN A 51 3.76 -21.98 33.95
C ASN A 51 5.15 -21.63 33.43
N GLU A 52 5.34 -21.70 32.10
CA GLU A 52 6.60 -21.36 31.44
C GLU A 52 6.90 -19.86 31.53
N ILE A 53 5.87 -19.01 31.51
CA ILE A 53 6.00 -17.56 31.72
C ILE A 53 6.38 -17.24 33.17
N GLU A 54 5.72 -17.87 34.14
CA GLU A 54 6.01 -17.67 35.56
C GLU A 54 7.47 -18.02 35.88
N ASN A 55 7.96 -19.09 35.28
CA ASN A 55 9.35 -19.53 35.41
C ASN A 55 10.34 -18.63 34.63
N ASN A 56 9.88 -17.86 33.64
CA ASN A 56 10.72 -16.97 32.85
C ASN A 56 10.71 -15.53 33.38
N LYS A 57 11.71 -15.21 34.22
CA LYS A 57 11.88 -13.88 34.83
C LYS A 57 11.92 -12.72 33.81
N ARG A 58 12.44 -12.92 32.60
CA ARG A 58 12.53 -11.86 31.57
C ARG A 58 11.15 -11.56 31.00
N VAL A 59 10.42 -12.60 30.60
CA VAL A 59 9.05 -12.47 30.08
C VAL A 59 8.10 -11.88 31.13
N ARG A 60 8.20 -12.32 32.40
CA ARG A 60 7.42 -11.73 33.50
C ARG A 60 7.68 -10.23 33.68
N LYS A 61 8.94 -9.81 33.60
CA LYS A 61 9.30 -8.38 33.66
C LYS A 61 8.73 -7.63 32.46
N PHE A 62 8.85 -8.16 31.25
CA PHE A 62 8.27 -7.55 30.05
C PHE A 62 6.77 -7.26 30.23
N PHE A 63 5.98 -8.22 30.71
CA PHE A 63 4.55 -8.00 30.93
C PHE A 63 4.22 -6.96 32.03
N SER A 64 5.16 -6.64 32.93
CA SER A 64 4.97 -5.58 33.92
C SER A 64 5.06 -4.16 33.33
N ASN A 65 5.85 -3.98 32.26
CA ASN A 65 5.95 -2.73 31.52
C ASN A 65 6.42 -2.98 30.07
N PRO A 66 5.52 -3.36 29.15
CA PRO A 66 5.88 -3.71 27.78
C PRO A 66 6.45 -2.55 26.95
N MET A 67 6.27 -1.31 27.41
CA MET A 67 6.76 -0.11 26.72
C MET A 67 8.20 0.26 27.12
N ASN A 68 8.78 -0.43 28.11
CA ASN A 68 10.16 -0.18 28.53
C ASN A 68 11.15 -0.86 27.58
N GLN A 69 11.94 -0.07 26.85
CA GLN A 69 12.89 -0.55 25.85
C GLN A 69 13.97 -1.48 26.43
N GLU A 70 14.47 -1.22 27.65
CA GLU A 70 15.48 -2.08 28.28
C GLU A 70 14.93 -3.49 28.56
N LEU A 71 13.64 -3.58 28.91
CA LEU A 71 12.98 -4.88 29.12
C LEU A 71 12.76 -5.63 27.81
N VAL A 72 12.48 -4.92 26.72
CA VAL A 72 12.38 -5.49 25.36
C VAL A 72 13.74 -5.99 24.89
N ASP A 73 14.79 -5.18 25.05
CA ASP A 73 16.16 -5.51 24.64
C ASP A 73 16.74 -6.68 25.43
N ALA A 74 16.26 -6.90 26.67
CA ALA A 74 16.64 -8.04 27.49
C ALA A 74 16.05 -9.38 27.01
N LEU A 75 15.00 -9.38 26.17
CA LEU A 75 14.36 -10.60 25.69
C LEU A 75 15.28 -11.42 24.78
N LYS A 76 15.29 -12.74 24.99
CA LYS A 76 15.94 -13.72 24.11
C LYS A 76 15.01 -14.16 22.99
N TRP A 77 15.58 -14.81 21.97
CA TRP A 77 14.83 -15.29 20.81
C TRP A 77 13.64 -16.18 21.17
N SER A 78 13.82 -17.12 22.10
CA SER A 78 12.75 -17.98 22.62
C SER A 78 11.71 -17.24 23.48
N ASP A 79 12.08 -16.12 24.10
CA ASP A 79 11.14 -15.34 24.92
C ASP A 79 10.04 -14.72 24.05
N TYR A 80 10.36 -14.27 22.83
CA TYR A 80 9.37 -13.75 21.86
C TYR A 80 8.34 -14.81 21.46
N ALA A 81 8.77 -16.06 21.26
CA ALA A 81 7.85 -17.14 20.97
C ALA A 81 6.93 -17.44 22.15
N LEU A 82 7.49 -17.45 23.36
CA LEU A 82 6.71 -17.67 24.58
C LEU A 82 5.64 -16.56 24.78
N ILE A 83 6.00 -15.30 24.53
CA ILE A 83 5.06 -14.17 24.56
C ILE A 83 3.94 -14.37 23.53
N ARG A 84 4.27 -14.76 22.29
CA ARG A 84 3.27 -14.97 21.23
C ARG A 84 2.35 -16.16 21.52
N LEU A 85 2.89 -17.27 22.02
CA LEU A 85 2.10 -18.41 22.47
C LEU A 85 1.19 -18.05 23.64
N TRP A 86 1.65 -17.19 24.54
CA TRP A 86 0.83 -16.68 25.64
C TRP A 86 -0.33 -15.85 25.13
N ASP A 87 -0.09 -14.94 24.19
CA ASP A 87 -1.15 -14.13 23.59
C ASP A 87 -2.20 -15.03 22.92
N TYR A 88 -1.78 -16.13 22.27
CA TYR A 88 -2.71 -17.11 21.70
C TYR A 88 -3.59 -17.79 22.75
N VAL A 89 -3.06 -18.07 23.94
CA VAL A 89 -3.85 -18.65 25.05
C VAL A 89 -4.74 -17.57 25.69
N ARG A 90 -4.14 -16.45 26.09
CA ARG A 90 -4.81 -15.37 26.84
C ARG A 90 -5.98 -14.75 26.08
N PHE A 91 -5.82 -14.57 24.77
CA PHE A 91 -6.83 -13.96 23.92
C PHE A 91 -7.70 -14.99 23.18
N SER A 92 -7.50 -16.29 23.46
CA SER A 92 -8.42 -17.33 23.01
C SER A 92 -9.83 -17.04 23.53
N ASN A 93 -10.85 -17.32 22.73
CA ASN A 93 -12.26 -17.08 23.06
C ASN A 93 -12.66 -15.60 23.26
N GLN A 94 -11.76 -14.65 23.02
CA GLN A 94 -12.13 -13.24 23.02
C GLN A 94 -12.58 -12.79 21.63
N ALA A 95 -13.67 -12.03 21.59
CA ALA A 95 -14.18 -11.41 20.38
C ALA A 95 -13.61 -10.00 20.26
N PHE A 96 -12.89 -9.73 19.16
CA PHE A 96 -12.38 -8.41 18.86
C PHE A 96 -13.29 -7.70 17.87
N ALA A 97 -13.70 -6.48 18.20
CA ALA A 97 -14.41 -5.62 17.25
C ALA A 97 -13.48 -5.34 16.06
N PHE A 98 -13.87 -5.80 14.87
CA PHE A 98 -13.09 -5.64 13.66
C PHE A 98 -13.90 -4.87 12.63
N HIS A 99 -13.51 -3.61 12.41
CA HIS A 99 -14.10 -2.78 11.37
C HIS A 99 -13.59 -3.26 10.01
N GLY A 100 -14.45 -3.94 9.25
CA GLY A 100 -14.10 -4.50 7.93
C GLY A 100 -14.55 -5.94 7.68
N GLU A 101 -15.11 -6.64 8.67
CA GLU A 101 -15.79 -7.92 8.47
C GLU A 101 -17.31 -7.76 8.58
N ALA A 102 -18.07 -8.48 7.74
CA ALA A 102 -19.53 -8.49 7.80
C ALA A 102 -20.11 -8.94 9.16
N SER A 103 -19.37 -9.74 9.95
CA SER A 103 -19.73 -10.16 11.30
C SER A 103 -19.49 -9.10 12.38
N GLY A 104 -18.65 -8.10 12.09
CA GLY A 104 -18.17 -7.09 13.04
C GLY A 104 -17.29 -7.64 14.18
N LYS A 105 -16.99 -8.95 14.20
CA LYS A 105 -16.23 -9.62 15.25
C LYS A 105 -15.28 -10.67 14.67
N ALA A 106 -14.03 -10.63 15.10
CA ALA A 106 -13.04 -11.66 14.83
C ALA A 106 -12.72 -12.46 16.09
N PHE A 107 -12.54 -13.78 15.93
CA PHE A 107 -12.14 -14.71 16.99
C PHE A 107 -10.76 -15.28 16.68
N SER A 108 -9.95 -15.50 17.71
CA SER A 108 -8.61 -16.07 17.58
C SER A 108 -8.50 -17.37 18.37
N HIS A 109 -8.48 -18.52 17.69
CA HIS A 109 -8.33 -19.83 18.33
C HIS A 109 -7.23 -20.70 17.67
N PRO A 110 -5.94 -20.31 17.73
CA PRO A 110 -4.88 -21.03 17.03
C PRO A 110 -4.76 -22.51 17.43
N PHE A 111 -4.91 -22.83 18.72
CA PHE A 111 -4.88 -24.22 19.19
C PHE A 111 -6.11 -25.04 18.78
N GLN A 112 -7.25 -24.40 18.55
CA GLN A 112 -8.45 -25.08 18.03
C GLN A 112 -8.22 -25.54 16.60
N ILE A 113 -7.51 -24.77 15.77
CA ILE A 113 -7.17 -25.16 14.41
C ILE A 113 -6.35 -26.46 14.40
N LEU A 114 -5.37 -26.60 15.32
CA LEU A 114 -4.61 -27.85 15.49
C LEU A 114 -5.51 -29.02 15.91
N TRP A 115 -6.41 -28.79 16.88
CA TRP A 115 -7.37 -29.80 17.33
C TRP A 115 -8.28 -30.27 16.19
N LEU A 116 -8.93 -29.35 15.48
CA LEU A 116 -9.85 -29.66 14.39
C LEU A 116 -9.15 -30.46 13.29
N THR A 117 -7.91 -30.08 12.96
CA THR A 117 -7.15 -30.73 11.90
C THR A 117 -6.70 -32.14 12.28
N ASP A 118 -6.17 -32.33 13.50
CA ASP A 118 -5.58 -33.62 13.92
C ASP A 118 -6.57 -34.59 14.59
N ARG A 119 -7.60 -34.10 15.30
CA ARG A 119 -8.60 -34.94 15.99
C ARG A 119 -9.87 -35.12 15.19
N GLU A 120 -10.36 -34.06 14.57
CA GLU A 120 -11.62 -34.09 13.83
C GLU A 120 -11.42 -34.29 12.32
N ASN A 121 -10.17 -34.45 11.88
CA ASN A 121 -9.81 -34.63 10.48
C ASN A 121 -10.40 -33.52 9.59
N ARG A 122 -10.43 -32.30 10.12
CA ARG A 122 -11.05 -31.12 9.51
C ARG A 122 -10.03 -30.00 9.42
N GLN A 123 -9.38 -29.87 8.27
CA GLN A 123 -8.46 -28.77 8.04
C GLN A 123 -9.25 -27.48 7.86
N VAL A 124 -9.07 -26.51 8.75
CA VAL A 124 -9.76 -25.20 8.68
C VAL A 124 -8.81 -24.03 8.39
N ALA A 125 -7.51 -24.31 8.20
CA ALA A 125 -6.50 -23.29 7.89
C ALA A 125 -5.59 -23.74 6.72
N THR A 126 -4.92 -22.78 6.08
CA THR A 126 -3.93 -23.06 5.04
C THR A 126 -2.66 -23.68 5.62
N GLU A 127 -1.82 -24.28 4.76
CA GLU A 127 -0.52 -24.83 5.17
C GLU A 127 0.37 -23.78 5.87
N ASP A 128 0.29 -22.52 5.44
CA ASP A 128 1.05 -21.40 6.01
C ASP A 128 0.85 -21.24 7.52
N PHE A 129 -0.36 -21.51 8.03
CA PHE A 129 -0.63 -21.49 9.46
C PHE A 129 0.21 -22.53 10.21
N PHE A 130 0.24 -23.76 9.70
CA PHE A 130 0.99 -24.86 10.33
C PHE A 130 2.50 -24.63 10.22
N ILE A 131 2.97 -24.02 9.14
CA ILE A 131 4.37 -23.57 9.01
C ILE A 131 4.69 -22.51 10.06
N ASP A 132 3.86 -21.47 10.23
CA ASP A 132 4.06 -20.42 11.25
C ASP A 132 4.05 -21.01 12.67
N MET A 133 3.12 -21.93 12.97
CA MET A 133 3.10 -22.64 14.25
C MET A 133 4.37 -23.49 14.45
N LEU A 134 4.83 -24.23 13.43
CA LEU A 134 6.06 -25.01 13.51
C LEU A 134 7.27 -24.12 13.78
N GLU A 135 7.43 -23.02 13.05
CA GLU A 135 8.54 -22.08 13.25
C GLU A 135 8.45 -21.39 14.62
N LEU A 136 7.24 -21.13 15.14
CA LEU A 136 7.02 -20.60 16.48
C LEU A 136 7.48 -21.60 17.56
N PHE A 137 7.14 -22.88 17.42
CA PHE A 137 7.61 -23.93 18.35
C PHE A 137 9.11 -24.18 18.22
N LYS A 138 9.70 -24.07 17.03
CA LYS A 138 11.16 -24.11 16.85
C LYS A 138 11.82 -22.95 17.58
N GLN A 139 11.29 -21.73 17.40
CA GLN A 139 11.79 -20.53 18.08
C GLN A 139 11.71 -20.68 19.60
N TRP A 140 10.60 -21.22 20.14
CA TRP A 140 10.46 -21.43 21.57
C TRP A 140 11.50 -22.41 22.13
N ASN A 141 11.78 -23.49 21.39
CA ASN A 141 12.80 -24.48 21.75
C ASN A 141 14.24 -24.06 21.39
N ASP A 142 14.41 -22.94 20.68
CA ASP A 142 15.73 -22.41 20.31
C ASP A 142 16.23 -21.45 21.41
N HIS A 143 17.20 -21.94 22.19
CA HIS A 143 17.88 -21.15 23.22
C HIS A 143 19.06 -20.34 22.67
N ALA A 144 19.37 -20.44 21.38
CA ALA A 144 20.37 -19.59 20.75
C ALA A 144 19.85 -18.14 20.61
N ASN A 145 20.77 -17.21 20.38
CA ASN A 145 20.41 -15.83 20.05
C ASN A 145 19.75 -15.78 18.67
N HIS A 146 18.87 -14.79 18.46
CA HIS A 146 18.20 -14.56 17.18
C HIS A 146 19.21 -14.68 16.04
N PRO A 147 19.03 -15.59 15.07
CA PRO A 147 20.01 -15.78 14.01
C PRO A 147 19.94 -14.60 13.04
N ILE A 148 20.60 -13.48 13.38
CA ILE A 148 20.83 -12.36 12.47
C ILE A 148 21.50 -12.95 11.23
N LYS A 149 20.85 -12.77 10.08
CA LYS A 149 21.36 -13.32 8.82
C LYS A 149 22.58 -12.51 8.40
N SER A 150 23.64 -13.20 7.99
CA SER A 150 24.85 -12.53 7.51
C SER A 150 24.54 -11.68 6.27
N LEU A 151 25.32 -10.61 6.07
CA LEU A 151 25.23 -9.78 4.87
C LEU A 151 25.32 -10.62 3.60
N ALA A 152 26.20 -11.63 3.57
CA ALA A 152 26.33 -12.55 2.44
C ALA A 152 25.03 -13.30 2.15
N LYS A 153 24.31 -13.78 3.18
CA LYS A 153 23.04 -14.48 3.02
C LYS A 153 21.93 -13.55 2.52
N THR A 154 21.88 -12.32 3.03
CA THR A 154 20.92 -11.30 2.55
C THR A 154 21.18 -10.95 1.08
N LYS A 155 22.44 -10.72 0.69
CA LYS A 155 22.82 -10.50 -0.71
C LYS A 155 22.45 -11.70 -1.60
N ALA A 156 22.70 -12.92 -1.14
CA ALA A 156 22.34 -14.14 -1.87
C ALA A 156 20.81 -14.32 -2.04
N TRP A 157 19.98 -13.70 -1.18
CA TRP A 157 18.54 -13.63 -1.38
C TRP A 157 18.14 -12.52 -2.36
N MET A 158 18.78 -11.36 -2.27
CA MET A 158 18.50 -10.21 -3.13
C MET A 158 18.75 -10.52 -4.61
N VAL A 159 19.86 -11.18 -4.94
CA VAL A 159 20.25 -11.48 -6.34
C VAL A 159 19.34 -12.48 -7.06
N ARG A 160 18.39 -13.11 -6.34
CA ARG A 160 17.40 -14.02 -6.93
C ARG A 160 16.24 -13.28 -7.59
N HIS A 161 16.12 -11.99 -7.31
CA HIS A 161 14.98 -11.18 -7.71
C HIS A 161 15.36 -10.27 -8.85
N TYR A 162 14.68 -10.46 -9.98
CA TYR A 162 14.78 -9.59 -11.14
C TYR A 162 14.38 -8.15 -10.81
N SER A 163 14.88 -7.23 -11.61
CA SER A 163 14.57 -5.82 -11.57
C SER A 163 14.10 -5.31 -12.93
N GLY A 164 13.43 -4.16 -12.93
CA GLY A 164 13.00 -3.52 -14.18
C GLY A 164 14.17 -2.95 -15.01
N MET A 165 15.39 -3.01 -14.48
CA MET A 165 16.63 -2.61 -15.14
C MET A 165 17.35 -3.77 -15.83
N ASP A 166 16.91 -5.02 -15.63
CA ASP A 166 17.59 -6.18 -16.22
C ASP A 166 17.27 -6.24 -17.72
N ASP A 167 18.27 -6.46 -18.58
CA ASP A 167 18.14 -6.35 -20.04
C ASP A 167 17.06 -7.29 -20.61
N GLU A 168 17.00 -8.51 -20.09
CA GLU A 168 15.99 -9.52 -20.43
C GLU A 168 14.57 -9.11 -20.05
N VAL A 169 14.40 -8.44 -18.90
CA VAL A 169 13.11 -7.89 -18.48
C VAL A 169 12.71 -6.73 -19.38
N GLN A 170 13.66 -5.84 -19.72
CA GLN A 170 13.43 -4.73 -20.63
C GLN A 170 13.03 -5.19 -22.03
N ALA A 171 13.67 -6.24 -22.55
CA ALA A 171 13.34 -6.83 -23.85
C ALA A 171 11.90 -7.37 -23.89
N LEU A 172 11.47 -8.10 -22.85
CA LEU A 172 10.08 -8.59 -22.73
C LEU A 172 9.07 -7.43 -22.65
N ARG A 173 9.40 -6.38 -21.88
CA ARG A 173 8.53 -5.19 -21.74
C ARG A 173 8.43 -4.39 -23.02
N GLN A 174 9.50 -4.33 -23.81
CA GLN A 174 9.47 -3.68 -25.12
C GLN A 174 8.49 -4.37 -26.07
N GLN A 175 8.46 -5.71 -26.08
CA GLN A 175 7.45 -6.47 -26.84
C GLN A 175 6.02 -6.17 -26.37
N ASN A 176 5.81 -6.07 -25.05
CA ASN A 176 4.51 -5.73 -24.48
C ASN A 176 4.08 -4.31 -24.85
N LYS A 177 4.98 -3.34 -24.78
CA LYS A 177 4.76 -1.96 -25.21
C LYS A 177 4.34 -1.90 -26.68
N GLU A 178 5.04 -2.59 -27.57
CA GLU A 178 4.69 -2.65 -29.00
C GLU A 178 3.32 -3.28 -29.25
N ARG A 179 2.99 -4.38 -28.56
CA ARG A 179 1.67 -5.01 -28.66
C ARG A 179 0.56 -4.04 -28.21
N ILE A 180 0.73 -3.42 -27.04
CA ILE A 180 -0.22 -2.45 -26.49
C ILE A 180 -0.38 -1.26 -27.45
N MET A 181 0.71 -0.72 -28.01
CA MET A 181 0.65 0.34 -29.02
C MET A 181 -0.17 -0.07 -30.25
N ARG A 182 0.01 -1.28 -30.79
CA ARG A 182 -0.77 -1.76 -31.95
C ARG A 182 -2.25 -1.90 -31.63
N ILE A 183 -2.60 -2.36 -30.43
CA ILE A 183 -4.01 -2.45 -29.99
C ILE A 183 -4.60 -1.03 -29.89
N LEU A 184 -3.92 -0.11 -29.22
CA LEU A 184 -4.38 1.28 -29.08
C LEU A 184 -4.46 2.02 -30.42
N LEU A 185 -3.55 1.76 -31.35
CA LEU A 185 -3.59 2.31 -32.71
C LEU A 185 -4.91 1.93 -33.39
N ARG A 186 -5.29 0.64 -33.36
CA ARG A 186 -6.57 0.16 -33.91
C ARG A 186 -7.77 0.83 -33.22
N GLU A 187 -7.72 0.98 -31.90
CA GLU A 187 -8.77 1.67 -31.15
C GLU A 187 -8.91 3.15 -31.54
N ILE A 188 -7.80 3.84 -31.80
CA ILE A 188 -7.81 5.26 -32.22
C ILE A 188 -8.36 5.40 -33.65
N GLU A 189 -8.07 4.46 -34.54
CA GLU A 189 -8.61 4.48 -35.91
C GLU A 189 -10.11 4.21 -35.96
N ASN A 190 -10.61 3.32 -35.09
CA ASN A 190 -12.00 2.89 -35.10
C ASN A 190 -12.96 3.81 -34.32
N ASN A 191 -12.45 4.60 -33.37
CA ASN A 191 -13.26 5.49 -32.54
C ASN A 191 -13.12 6.96 -32.96
N ALA A 192 -14.17 7.77 -32.76
CA ALA A 192 -14.17 9.19 -33.11
C ALA A 192 -12.96 9.94 -32.49
N PRO A 193 -12.29 10.84 -33.23
CA PRO A 193 -11.00 11.40 -32.84
C PRO A 193 -11.08 12.15 -31.51
N SER A 194 -10.13 11.89 -30.61
CA SER A 194 -9.85 12.82 -29.52
C SER A 194 -9.16 14.06 -30.10
N SER A 195 -9.42 15.25 -29.54
CA SER A 195 -8.88 16.50 -30.09
C SER A 195 -7.35 16.53 -30.20
N LYS A 196 -6.63 15.78 -29.36
CA LYS A 196 -5.15 15.76 -29.29
C LYS A 196 -4.51 14.50 -29.90
N PHE A 197 -5.08 13.32 -29.71
CA PHE A 197 -4.53 12.04 -30.20
C PHE A 197 -5.38 11.52 -31.35
N HIS A 198 -4.97 11.86 -32.58
CA HIS A 198 -5.62 11.42 -33.82
C HIS A 198 -4.59 11.27 -34.93
N PHE A 199 -4.90 10.40 -35.89
CA PHE A 199 -4.12 10.25 -37.12
C PHE A 199 -4.70 11.13 -38.23
N ALA A 200 -3.85 11.64 -39.10
CA ALA A 200 -4.29 12.30 -40.33
C ALA A 200 -4.79 11.24 -41.32
N SER A 201 -5.73 11.60 -42.18
CA SER A 201 -6.34 10.66 -43.15
C SER A 201 -5.35 10.05 -44.13
N ASN A 202 -4.20 10.68 -44.34
CA ASN A 202 -3.12 10.27 -45.23
C ASN A 202 -1.88 9.73 -44.51
N ASP A 203 -1.91 9.55 -43.19
CA ASP A 203 -0.76 8.98 -42.46
C ASP A 203 -0.48 7.54 -42.93
N THR A 204 0.77 7.26 -43.27
CA THR A 204 1.24 5.89 -43.56
C THR A 204 1.32 5.06 -42.26
N PRO A 205 1.33 3.71 -42.33
CA PRO A 205 1.49 2.87 -41.15
C PRO A 205 2.74 3.20 -40.31
N GLN A 206 3.84 3.58 -40.96
CA GLN A 206 5.06 4.00 -40.29
C GLN A 206 4.86 5.32 -39.53
N GLN A 207 4.27 6.33 -40.16
CA GLN A 207 3.98 7.62 -39.53
C GLN A 207 3.04 7.49 -38.33
N LYS A 208 2.03 6.60 -38.43
CA LYS A 208 1.14 6.30 -37.31
C LYS A 208 1.91 5.72 -36.12
N MET A 209 2.83 4.79 -36.36
CA MET A 209 3.65 4.20 -35.30
C MET A 209 4.62 5.23 -34.68
N GLU A 210 5.21 6.11 -35.47
CA GLU A 210 6.06 7.21 -34.97
C GLU A 210 5.26 8.16 -34.07
N LYS A 211 4.03 8.53 -34.46
CA LYS A 211 3.12 9.31 -33.60
C LYS A 211 2.78 8.57 -32.30
N MET A 212 2.51 7.27 -32.36
CA MET A 212 2.26 6.45 -31.17
C MET A 212 3.45 6.45 -30.20
N GLN A 213 4.68 6.37 -30.72
CA GLN A 213 5.89 6.44 -29.91
C GLN A 213 6.06 7.82 -29.25
N GLN A 214 5.75 8.90 -29.98
CA GLN A 214 5.76 10.26 -29.41
C GLN A 214 4.70 10.40 -28.31
N TRP A 215 3.47 9.97 -28.56
CA TRP A 215 2.38 10.04 -27.58
C TRP A 215 2.64 9.15 -26.36
N TRP A 216 3.39 8.06 -26.48
CA TRP A 216 3.80 7.26 -25.33
C TRP A 216 4.63 8.04 -24.31
N ASN A 217 5.33 9.09 -24.74
CA ASN A 217 6.08 9.98 -23.85
C ASN A 217 5.20 11.08 -23.23
N ASP A 218 3.91 11.13 -23.57
CA ASP A 218 2.93 12.06 -22.99
C ASP A 218 2.09 11.35 -21.93
N PHE A 219 2.18 11.76 -20.67
CA PHE A 219 1.40 11.16 -19.59
C PHE A 219 -0.13 11.26 -19.81
N GLN A 220 -0.60 12.27 -20.56
CA GLN A 220 -2.02 12.44 -20.87
C GLN A 220 -2.54 11.35 -21.82
N PHE A 221 -1.67 10.81 -22.69
CA PHE A 221 -2.01 9.67 -23.55
C PHE A 221 -2.37 8.46 -22.69
N HIS A 222 -1.52 8.15 -21.71
CA HIS A 222 -1.72 7.02 -20.81
C HIS A 222 -3.00 7.14 -19.96
N LEU A 223 -3.34 8.35 -19.52
CA LEU A 223 -4.58 8.62 -18.79
C LEU A 223 -5.82 8.49 -19.69
N LYS A 224 -5.74 9.00 -20.92
CA LYS A 224 -6.83 8.95 -21.89
C LYS A 224 -7.17 7.51 -22.28
N PHE A 225 -6.15 6.70 -22.56
CA PHE A 225 -6.29 5.31 -23.01
C PHE A 225 -6.16 4.28 -21.89
N ALA A 226 -6.32 4.71 -20.63
CA ALA A 226 -6.30 3.81 -19.49
C ALA A 226 -7.39 2.72 -19.60
N ILE A 227 -7.00 1.51 -19.25
CA ILE A 227 -7.79 0.29 -19.37
C ILE A 227 -8.75 0.21 -18.19
N ARG A 228 -10.04 0.02 -18.51
CA ARG A 228 -11.14 -0.03 -17.53
C ARG A 228 -12.06 -1.25 -17.69
N LYS A 229 -11.87 -2.05 -18.75
CA LYS A 229 -12.72 -3.19 -19.07
C LYS A 229 -11.90 -4.50 -19.02
N PRO A 230 -12.42 -5.58 -18.42
CA PRO A 230 -11.74 -6.87 -18.36
C PRO A 230 -11.35 -7.44 -19.73
N GLN A 231 -12.20 -7.27 -20.75
CA GLN A 231 -11.93 -7.79 -22.09
C GLN A 231 -10.71 -7.10 -22.73
N LEU A 232 -10.65 -5.76 -22.64
CA LEU A 232 -9.50 -5.00 -23.13
C LEU A 232 -8.24 -5.30 -22.32
N LEU A 233 -8.36 -5.48 -21.00
CA LEU A 233 -7.23 -5.92 -20.16
C LEU A 233 -6.65 -7.24 -20.66
N ASN A 234 -7.50 -8.23 -20.95
CA ASN A 234 -7.04 -9.53 -21.42
C ASN A 234 -6.37 -9.44 -22.80
N GLU A 235 -6.95 -8.68 -23.73
CA GLU A 235 -6.35 -8.45 -25.06
C GLU A 235 -4.97 -7.78 -24.95
N MET A 236 -4.84 -6.74 -24.11
CA MET A 236 -3.55 -6.07 -23.88
C MET A 236 -2.48 -7.00 -23.30
N LEU A 237 -2.92 -8.00 -22.54
CA LEU A 237 -2.09 -9.06 -21.96
C LEU A 237 -2.02 -10.32 -22.83
N ASP A 238 -2.29 -10.20 -24.13
CA ASP A 238 -2.19 -11.30 -25.11
C ASP A 238 -3.02 -12.53 -24.73
N PHE A 239 -4.19 -12.28 -24.15
CA PHE A 239 -5.12 -13.30 -23.66
C PHE A 239 -4.49 -14.28 -22.64
N SER A 240 -3.44 -13.85 -21.92
CA SER A 240 -2.73 -14.69 -20.94
C SER A 240 -3.44 -14.84 -19.59
N LEU A 241 -4.57 -14.15 -19.37
CA LEU A 241 -5.31 -14.29 -18.12
C LEU A 241 -6.12 -15.58 -18.10
N SER A 242 -6.03 -16.32 -16.98
CA SER A 242 -6.85 -17.52 -16.78
C SER A 242 -8.35 -17.22 -16.76
N ASP A 243 -9.18 -18.21 -17.12
CA ASP A 243 -10.63 -18.12 -17.03
C ASP A 243 -11.12 -17.75 -15.62
N LYS A 244 -10.44 -18.26 -14.59
CA LYS A 244 -10.73 -17.93 -13.19
C LYS A 244 -10.52 -16.43 -12.92
N THR A 245 -9.43 -15.87 -13.42
CA THR A 245 -9.13 -14.43 -13.30
C THR A 245 -10.16 -13.62 -14.07
N MET A 246 -10.47 -13.99 -15.31
CA MET A 246 -11.46 -13.29 -16.13
C MET A 246 -12.85 -13.29 -15.50
N LYS A 247 -13.28 -14.43 -14.92
CA LYS A 247 -14.53 -14.53 -14.18
C LYS A 247 -14.54 -13.61 -12.96
N LEU A 248 -13.46 -13.57 -12.19
CA LEU A 248 -13.35 -12.69 -11.02
C LEU A 248 -13.47 -11.21 -11.41
N PHE A 249 -12.84 -10.80 -12.51
CA PHE A 249 -12.94 -9.42 -13.03
C PHE A 249 -14.33 -9.08 -13.57
N ALA A 250 -15.03 -10.05 -14.18
CA ALA A 250 -16.42 -9.85 -14.59
C ALA A 250 -17.34 -9.64 -13.38
N GLU A 251 -17.23 -10.48 -12.35
CA GLU A 251 -18.00 -10.34 -11.11
C GLU A 251 -17.68 -9.02 -10.38
N ALA A 252 -16.41 -8.59 -10.38
CA ALA A 252 -16.00 -7.29 -9.88
C ALA A 252 -16.71 -6.14 -10.62
N GLN A 253 -16.74 -6.20 -11.96
CA GLN A 253 -17.42 -5.22 -12.79
C GLN A 253 -18.93 -5.18 -12.50
N ASP A 254 -19.57 -6.34 -12.36
CA ASP A 254 -21.00 -6.46 -12.05
C ASP A 254 -21.35 -5.85 -10.69
N LYS A 255 -20.42 -5.91 -9.72
CA LYS A 255 -20.53 -5.24 -8.41
C LYS A 255 -20.18 -3.75 -8.44
N GLY A 256 -19.74 -3.22 -9.58
CA GLY A 256 -19.29 -1.83 -9.71
C GLY A 256 -17.93 -1.54 -9.06
N LEU A 257 -17.10 -2.56 -8.79
CA LEU A 257 -15.72 -2.36 -8.33
C LEU A 257 -14.93 -1.68 -9.46
N PRO A 258 -14.44 -0.43 -9.28
CA PRO A 258 -13.79 0.28 -10.37
C PRO A 258 -12.46 -0.37 -10.72
N PHE A 259 -12.19 -0.55 -12.01
CA PHE A 259 -10.90 -1.01 -12.53
C PHE A 259 -10.23 0.09 -13.35
N PHE A 260 -8.94 0.29 -13.11
CA PHE A 260 -8.16 1.33 -13.80
C PHE A 260 -6.67 1.01 -13.78
N VAL A 261 -6.08 0.79 -14.95
CA VAL A 261 -4.63 0.68 -15.13
C VAL A 261 -4.21 1.41 -16.40
N ASN A 262 -3.12 2.18 -16.35
CA ASN A 262 -2.65 2.93 -17.51
C ASN A 262 -1.76 2.04 -18.42
N PRO A 263 -1.64 2.35 -19.72
CA PRO A 263 -0.87 1.55 -20.67
C PRO A 263 0.62 1.40 -20.32
N TYR A 264 1.27 2.46 -19.81
CA TYR A 264 2.66 2.38 -19.36
C TYR A 264 2.83 1.33 -18.26
N TYR A 265 2.07 1.42 -17.17
CA TYR A 265 2.19 0.47 -16.06
C TYR A 265 1.80 -0.95 -16.47
N LEU A 266 0.78 -1.09 -17.34
CA LEU A 266 0.40 -2.40 -17.88
C LEU A 266 1.52 -3.02 -18.72
N SER A 267 2.30 -2.22 -19.45
CA SER A 267 3.44 -2.71 -20.23
C SER A 267 4.58 -3.28 -19.37
N LEU A 268 4.58 -3.00 -18.05
CA LEU A 268 5.57 -3.52 -17.11
C LEU A 268 5.31 -4.96 -16.68
N LEU A 269 4.09 -5.48 -16.87
CA LEU A 269 3.80 -6.88 -16.60
C LEU A 269 4.52 -7.77 -17.61
N LEU A 270 4.85 -9.00 -17.19
CA LEU A 270 5.43 -10.00 -18.08
C LEU A 270 4.32 -10.86 -18.67
N VAL A 271 4.34 -11.04 -19.99
CA VAL A 271 3.36 -11.87 -20.72
C VAL A 271 4.10 -13.04 -21.33
N ASN A 272 3.64 -14.24 -21.01
CA ASN A 272 4.30 -15.50 -21.39
C ASN A 272 5.82 -15.50 -21.14
N PRO A 273 6.31 -15.07 -19.95
CA PRO A 273 7.74 -15.05 -19.67
C PRO A 273 8.34 -16.46 -19.64
N PRO A 274 9.67 -16.58 -19.78
CA PRO A 274 10.38 -17.81 -19.46
C PRO A 274 10.08 -18.30 -18.05
N LYS A 275 10.20 -19.62 -17.81
CA LYS A 275 9.78 -20.29 -16.57
C LYS A 275 10.47 -19.70 -15.33
N GLU A 276 11.74 -19.33 -15.46
CA GLU A 276 12.55 -18.69 -14.42
C GLU A 276 12.00 -17.32 -13.98
N MET A 277 11.24 -16.63 -14.84
CA MET A 277 10.65 -15.30 -14.60
C MET A 277 9.15 -15.32 -14.34
N GLU A 278 8.50 -16.49 -14.32
CA GLU A 278 7.03 -16.65 -14.22
C GLU A 278 6.40 -15.86 -13.06
N ASN A 279 7.15 -15.67 -11.97
CA ASN A 279 6.70 -14.95 -10.77
C ASN A 279 7.47 -13.66 -10.48
N ALA A 280 8.25 -13.15 -11.45
CA ALA A 280 9.06 -11.95 -11.26
C ALA A 280 8.18 -10.71 -11.03
N ASP A 281 7.10 -10.57 -11.81
CA ASP A 281 6.16 -9.44 -11.75
C ASP A 281 4.98 -9.66 -10.77
N ARG A 282 5.00 -10.73 -9.96
CA ARG A 282 3.89 -11.08 -9.07
C ARG A 282 3.45 -9.93 -8.17
N THR A 283 4.42 -9.16 -7.65
CA THR A 283 4.13 -7.99 -6.80
C THR A 283 3.39 -6.88 -7.55
N LEU A 284 3.66 -6.68 -8.85
CA LEU A 284 2.94 -5.71 -9.68
C LEU A 284 1.50 -6.20 -9.88
N ARG A 285 1.33 -7.49 -10.22
CA ARG A 285 0.01 -8.11 -10.43
C ARG A 285 -0.86 -8.04 -9.18
N ASP A 286 -0.33 -8.40 -8.01
CA ASP A 286 -1.08 -8.32 -6.74
C ASP A 286 -1.49 -6.89 -6.38
N TYR A 287 -0.87 -5.89 -7.00
CA TYR A 287 -1.21 -4.49 -6.79
C TYR A 287 -2.38 -3.99 -7.64
N ILE A 288 -2.68 -4.66 -8.76
CA ILE A 288 -3.72 -4.24 -9.71
C ILE A 288 -4.78 -5.32 -9.98
N PHE A 289 -4.55 -6.57 -9.60
CA PHE A 289 -5.48 -7.68 -9.77
C PHE A 289 -6.23 -7.97 -8.48
N TYR A 290 -7.55 -8.03 -8.57
CA TYR A 290 -8.41 -8.23 -7.40
C TYR A 290 -8.22 -9.60 -6.76
N SER A 291 -8.42 -9.64 -5.44
CA SER A 291 -8.64 -10.88 -4.71
C SER A 291 -10.14 -11.21 -4.67
N ARG A 292 -10.46 -12.49 -4.42
CA ARG A 292 -11.82 -12.95 -4.15
C ARG A 292 -12.46 -12.16 -2.99
N ASP A 293 -11.72 -12.01 -1.89
CA ASP A 293 -12.15 -11.30 -0.69
C ASP A 293 -12.52 -9.84 -0.97
N LEU A 294 -11.71 -9.13 -1.77
CA LEU A 294 -12.03 -7.75 -2.12
C LEU A 294 -13.34 -7.66 -2.90
N VAL A 295 -13.55 -8.54 -3.87
CA VAL A 295 -14.80 -8.58 -4.65
C VAL A 295 -15.99 -8.91 -3.74
N GLU A 296 -15.83 -9.81 -2.78
CA GLU A 296 -16.89 -10.19 -1.83
C GLU A 296 -17.26 -9.07 -0.85
N GLU A 297 -16.27 -8.35 -0.34
CA GLU A 297 -16.45 -7.27 0.65
C GLU A 297 -16.75 -5.91 0.02
N PHE A 298 -16.54 -5.74 -1.29
CA PHE A 298 -16.90 -4.51 -1.99
C PHE A 298 -18.40 -4.20 -1.82
N GLY A 299 -18.71 -2.97 -1.40
CA GLY A 299 -20.03 -2.55 -0.94
C GLY A 299 -20.14 -2.44 0.59
N LYS A 300 -19.25 -3.10 1.35
CA LYS A 300 -19.25 -3.13 2.82
C LYS A 300 -17.99 -2.56 3.47
N ILE A 301 -16.96 -2.24 2.68
CA ILE A 301 -15.70 -1.68 3.21
C ILE A 301 -15.97 -0.32 3.88
N SER A 302 -15.52 -0.19 5.13
CA SER A 302 -15.48 1.07 5.87
C SER A 302 -14.09 1.71 5.81
N ALA A 303 -13.99 2.98 6.21
CA ALA A 303 -12.69 3.56 6.48
C ALA A 303 -11.94 2.68 7.48
N TRP A 304 -10.67 2.38 7.19
CA TRP A 304 -9.81 1.58 8.06
C TRP A 304 -9.57 2.28 9.40
N GLU A 305 -9.45 3.61 9.34
CA GLU A 305 -9.05 4.46 10.45
C GLU A 305 -10.30 5.12 11.03
N LYS A 306 -10.48 4.99 12.34
CA LYS A 306 -11.68 5.50 13.02
C LYS A 306 -11.76 7.02 12.93
N GLU A 307 -10.61 7.69 12.86
CA GLU A 307 -10.44 9.13 12.75
C GLU A 307 -10.92 9.71 11.41
N ASP A 308 -11.06 8.86 10.38
CA ASP A 308 -11.57 9.26 9.07
C ASP A 308 -13.11 9.25 9.02
N VAL A 309 -13.78 8.84 10.09
CA VAL A 309 -15.23 9.06 10.27
C VAL A 309 -15.44 10.46 10.84
N VAL A 310 -15.83 11.41 9.98
CA VAL A 310 -15.93 12.83 10.33
C VAL A 310 -17.39 13.30 10.31
N VAL A 311 -17.83 13.90 11.42
CA VAL A 311 -19.14 14.55 11.56
C VAL A 311 -18.92 16.06 11.70
N PRO A 312 -19.55 16.91 10.86
CA PRO A 312 -19.38 18.36 10.96
C PRO A 312 -19.75 18.90 12.36
N GLY A 313 -18.84 19.67 12.96
CA GLY A 313 -19.05 20.27 14.28
C GLY A 313 -18.68 19.37 15.47
N GLU A 314 -18.38 18.10 15.22
CA GLU A 314 -17.97 17.15 16.27
C GLU A 314 -16.49 16.78 16.13
N PRO A 315 -15.78 16.49 17.24
CA PRO A 315 -14.43 15.96 17.18
C PRO A 315 -14.44 14.54 16.60
N ASN A 316 -13.46 14.22 15.76
CA ASN A 316 -13.23 12.85 15.31
C ASN A 316 -12.66 11.97 16.44
N ALA A 317 -12.40 10.69 16.17
CA ALA A 317 -11.88 9.74 17.17
C ALA A 317 -10.56 10.17 17.85
N ALA A 318 -9.78 11.05 17.23
CA ALA A 318 -8.55 11.61 17.78
C ALA A 318 -8.75 12.99 18.46
N GLY A 319 -9.99 13.47 18.58
CA GLY A 319 -10.34 14.71 19.28
C GLY A 319 -10.36 15.97 18.42
N TRP A 320 -10.22 15.86 17.10
CA TRP A 320 -10.09 17.02 16.20
C TRP A 320 -11.42 17.40 15.54
N ILE A 321 -11.83 18.67 15.67
CA ILE A 321 -12.92 19.24 14.87
C ILE A 321 -12.34 19.64 13.51
N LEU A 322 -12.83 19.02 12.43
CA LEU A 322 -12.32 19.24 11.08
C LEU A 322 -13.22 20.22 10.31
N PRO A 323 -12.67 21.09 9.45
CA PRO A 323 -13.45 22.12 8.75
C PRO A 323 -14.35 21.56 7.65
N ASN A 324 -14.17 20.28 7.30
CA ASN A 324 -14.94 19.50 6.35
C ASN A 324 -14.63 18.01 6.54
N SER A 325 -15.30 17.14 5.79
CA SER A 325 -15.18 15.68 5.89
C SER A 325 -14.27 14.99 4.87
N HIS A 326 -13.65 15.69 3.90
CA HIS A 326 -12.99 15.03 2.76
C HIS A 326 -11.63 15.61 2.32
N ASN A 327 -11.29 16.81 2.78
CA ASN A 327 -10.09 17.54 2.35
C ASN A 327 -9.02 17.59 3.42
N ILE A 328 -9.41 17.55 4.69
CA ILE A 328 -8.47 17.56 5.81
C ILE A 328 -8.73 16.34 6.65
N HIS A 329 -7.69 15.52 6.82
CA HIS A 329 -7.71 14.38 7.74
C HIS A 329 -6.62 14.60 8.77
N ARG A 330 -6.97 14.44 10.05
CA ARG A 330 -6.02 14.60 11.15
C ARG A 330 -6.19 13.48 12.15
N ARG A 331 -5.09 12.77 12.37
CA ARG A 331 -5.00 11.66 13.32
C ARG A 331 -4.00 11.97 14.42
N TYR A 332 -2.95 12.70 14.07
CA TYR A 332 -1.85 13.03 14.96
C TYR A 332 -1.83 14.53 15.30
N PRO A 333 -1.23 14.93 16.43
CA PRO A 333 -1.18 16.32 16.85
C PRO A 333 -0.49 17.26 15.85
N GLU A 334 0.65 16.86 15.28
CA GLU A 334 1.51 17.80 14.54
C GLU A 334 1.33 17.74 13.01
N VAL A 335 0.57 16.77 12.49
CA VAL A 335 0.40 16.56 11.06
C VAL A 335 -1.07 16.46 10.67
N ALA A 336 -1.41 17.10 9.55
CA ALA A 336 -2.67 16.86 8.85
C ALA A 336 -2.43 16.56 7.37
N ILE A 337 -3.25 15.66 6.85
CA ILE A 337 -3.34 15.36 5.42
C ILE A 337 -4.25 16.40 4.79
N PHE A 338 -3.80 16.96 3.68
CA PHE A 338 -4.56 17.85 2.81
C PHE A 338 -4.80 17.19 1.45
N ILE A 339 -6.06 17.03 1.08
CA ILE A 339 -6.50 16.50 -0.22
C ILE A 339 -7.13 17.65 -1.00
N PRO A 340 -6.52 18.18 -2.06
CA PRO A 340 -7.13 19.24 -2.86
C PRO A 340 -8.39 18.80 -3.63
N ASP A 341 -9.39 19.68 -3.87
CA ASP A 341 -10.47 19.41 -4.86
C ASP A 341 -9.95 19.67 -6.28
N SER A 342 -8.89 18.97 -6.65
CA SER A 342 -8.31 19.01 -7.99
C SER A 342 -8.29 17.61 -8.59
N MET A 343 -7.69 17.49 -9.77
CA MET A 343 -7.30 16.21 -10.34
C MET A 343 -6.44 15.34 -9.41
N GLY A 344 -5.85 15.90 -8.35
CA GLY A 344 -5.13 15.16 -7.32
C GLY A 344 -5.98 14.15 -6.53
N ARG A 345 -7.32 14.18 -6.67
CA ARG A 345 -8.21 13.13 -6.16
C ARG A 345 -8.20 11.86 -7.02
N ALA A 346 -7.81 11.97 -8.29
CA ALA A 346 -7.64 10.82 -9.16
C ALA A 346 -6.26 10.17 -8.93
N CYS A 347 -6.12 8.92 -9.37
CA CYS A 347 -4.85 8.18 -9.36
C CYS A 347 -4.37 7.94 -10.79
N GLY A 348 -3.05 7.75 -10.98
CA GLY A 348 -2.47 7.28 -12.25
C GLY A 348 -2.70 5.79 -12.55
N GLY A 349 -3.16 5.03 -11.55
CA GLY A 349 -3.59 3.63 -11.58
C GLY A 349 -4.34 3.31 -10.29
N LEU A 350 -5.26 2.33 -10.27
CA LEU A 350 -5.95 1.94 -9.05
C LEU A 350 -5.22 0.79 -8.35
N CYS A 351 -4.78 1.05 -7.13
CA CYS A 351 -4.20 0.07 -6.23
C CYS A 351 -5.30 -0.80 -5.60
N VAL A 352 -5.16 -2.13 -5.66
CA VAL A 352 -6.07 -3.07 -4.98
C VAL A 352 -6.02 -2.91 -3.47
N SER A 353 -4.85 -2.55 -2.94
CA SER A 353 -4.59 -2.27 -1.52
C SER A 353 -4.99 -0.85 -1.07
N CYS A 354 -5.70 -0.07 -1.89
CA CYS A 354 -6.00 1.31 -1.58
C CYS A 354 -6.79 1.46 -0.27
N GLN A 355 -6.19 2.15 0.71
CA GLN A 355 -6.86 2.46 2.00
C GLN A 355 -8.12 3.33 1.84
N ARG A 356 -8.32 3.95 0.66
CA ARG A 356 -9.49 4.78 0.32
C ARG A 356 -10.49 4.05 -0.58
N MET A 357 -10.44 2.71 -0.69
CA MET A 357 -11.39 1.93 -1.49
C MET A 357 -12.86 2.22 -1.09
N TYR A 358 -13.11 2.52 0.19
CA TYR A 358 -14.44 2.90 0.70
C TYR A 358 -15.01 4.18 0.06
N ASP A 359 -14.15 5.14 -0.32
CA ASP A 359 -14.60 6.38 -0.98
C ASP A 359 -14.96 6.15 -2.45
N PHE A 360 -14.34 5.15 -3.10
CA PHE A 360 -14.77 4.70 -4.42
C PHE A 360 -16.16 4.05 -4.37
N GLN A 361 -16.45 3.25 -3.35
CA GLN A 361 -17.80 2.68 -3.14
C GLN A 361 -18.87 3.75 -2.93
N ARG A 362 -18.52 4.83 -2.21
CA ARG A 362 -19.42 5.96 -1.97
C ARG A 362 -19.61 6.87 -3.19
N GLY A 363 -18.83 6.65 -4.26
CA GLY A 363 -18.83 7.48 -5.47
C GLY A 363 -18.15 8.85 -5.29
N ASN A 364 -17.53 9.10 -4.13
CA ASN A 364 -16.79 10.32 -3.80
C ASN A 364 -15.47 10.41 -4.58
N LEU A 365 -14.83 9.27 -4.79
CA LEU A 365 -13.74 9.10 -5.74
C LEU A 365 -14.27 8.35 -6.95
N ASN A 366 -14.22 8.98 -8.11
CA ASN A 366 -14.54 8.31 -9.37
C ASN A 366 -13.58 8.80 -10.46
N PHE A 367 -13.35 7.95 -11.46
CA PHE A 367 -12.51 8.28 -12.61
C PHE A 367 -13.30 9.07 -13.69
N ASN A 368 -14.49 9.58 -13.36
CA ASN A 368 -15.38 10.30 -14.27
C ASN A 368 -15.43 11.79 -13.87
N LEU A 369 -14.48 12.53 -14.42
CA LEU A 369 -14.18 13.91 -14.06
C LEU A 369 -15.33 14.89 -14.33
N ASP A 370 -16.30 14.52 -15.15
CA ASP A 370 -17.39 15.38 -15.59
C ASP A 370 -18.52 15.53 -14.54
N LYS A 371 -18.51 14.73 -13.47
CA LYS A 371 -19.61 14.67 -12.48
C LYS A 371 -19.36 15.34 -11.12
N LEU A 372 -18.23 16.02 -10.93
CA LEU A 372 -17.93 16.75 -9.70
C LEU A 372 -18.10 18.26 -9.95
N LYS A 373 -19.33 18.77 -9.93
CA LYS A 373 -19.56 20.23 -9.87
C LYS A 373 -19.57 20.68 -8.41
N PRO A 374 -18.55 21.41 -7.92
CA PRO A 374 -18.56 21.93 -6.56
C PRO A 374 -19.59 23.05 -6.40
N LYS A 375 -20.15 23.19 -5.19
CA LYS A 375 -21.10 24.26 -4.82
C LYS A 375 -20.42 25.61 -4.56
N GLU A 376 -19.10 25.60 -4.38
CA GLU A 376 -18.22 26.74 -4.10
C GLU A 376 -17.04 26.72 -5.08
N THR A 377 -16.40 27.86 -5.35
CA THR A 377 -15.19 27.84 -6.21
C THR A 377 -14.02 27.21 -5.45
N TRP A 378 -13.12 26.53 -6.17
CA TRP A 378 -11.95 25.92 -5.54
C TRP A 378 -11.08 26.94 -4.78
N SER A 379 -10.95 28.17 -5.29
CA SER A 379 -10.15 29.21 -4.64
C SER A 379 -10.69 29.61 -3.26
N GLU A 380 -12.01 29.85 -3.15
CA GLU A 380 -12.64 30.19 -1.86
C GLU A 380 -12.51 29.04 -0.86
N LYS A 381 -12.70 27.81 -1.34
CA LYS A 381 -12.52 26.61 -0.53
C LYS A 381 -11.09 26.48 -0.03
N LEU A 382 -10.11 26.64 -0.92
CA LEU A 382 -8.68 26.54 -0.60
C LEU A 382 -8.29 27.50 0.52
N GLU A 383 -8.76 28.74 0.46
CA GLU A 383 -8.53 29.75 1.51
C GLU A 383 -9.08 29.30 2.87
N LYS A 384 -10.34 28.83 2.90
CA LYS A 384 -10.95 28.29 4.13
C LYS A 384 -10.17 27.10 4.70
N LEU A 385 -9.70 26.20 3.85
CA LEU A 385 -8.91 25.03 4.26
C LEU A 385 -7.54 25.44 4.81
N MET A 386 -6.88 26.41 4.19
CA MET A 386 -5.62 26.97 4.70
C MET A 386 -5.82 27.66 6.05
N LYS A 387 -6.97 28.30 6.28
CA LYS A 387 -7.26 28.94 7.58
C LYS A 387 -7.23 27.96 8.75
N TYR A 388 -7.60 26.68 8.52
CA TYR A 388 -7.48 25.63 9.54
C TYR A 388 -6.03 25.40 9.96
N PHE A 389 -5.09 25.32 9.01
CA PHE A 389 -3.66 25.20 9.31
C PHE A 389 -3.09 26.48 9.92
N GLU A 390 -3.57 27.64 9.46
CA GLU A 390 -3.14 28.96 9.93
C GLU A 390 -3.44 29.18 11.42
N LEU A 391 -4.62 28.74 11.88
CA LEU A 391 -5.12 28.99 13.23
C LEU A 391 -4.82 27.86 14.23
N ASP A 392 -4.23 26.75 13.79
CA ASP A 392 -3.94 25.62 14.69
C ASP A 392 -2.63 25.80 15.46
N SER A 393 -2.66 25.53 16.77
CA SER A 393 -1.50 25.70 17.65
C SER A 393 -0.50 24.54 17.62
N HIS A 394 -0.81 23.40 16.96
CA HIS A 394 0.03 22.19 16.98
C HIS A 394 0.51 21.75 15.59
N LEU A 395 -0.20 22.08 14.51
CA LEU A 395 0.15 21.66 13.15
C LEU A 395 1.46 22.32 12.67
N LYS A 396 2.42 21.46 12.31
CA LYS A 396 3.75 21.81 11.79
C LYS A 396 4.05 21.12 10.44
N ASP A 397 3.31 20.07 10.11
CA ASP A 397 3.49 19.23 8.92
C ASP A 397 2.20 19.17 8.09
N ILE A 398 2.31 19.51 6.80
CA ILE A 398 1.23 19.37 5.83
C ILE A 398 1.60 18.33 4.76
N LEU A 399 0.82 17.25 4.70
CA LEU A 399 0.94 16.22 3.66
C LEU A 399 -0.13 16.42 2.60
N ILE A 400 0.28 16.88 1.41
CA ILE A 400 -0.58 17.07 0.25
C ILE A 400 -0.66 15.74 -0.51
N THR A 401 -1.86 15.18 -0.62
CA THR A 401 -2.13 13.89 -1.27
C THR A 401 -3.58 13.85 -1.79
N GLY A 402 -4.19 12.66 -1.88
CA GLY A 402 -5.54 12.45 -2.40
C GLY A 402 -5.65 11.06 -2.99
N GLY A 403 -5.95 10.98 -4.28
CA GLY A 403 -5.54 9.81 -5.05
C GLY A 403 -4.04 9.84 -5.27
N ASP A 404 -3.55 10.95 -5.83
CA ASP A 404 -2.14 11.20 -6.09
C ASP A 404 -1.89 12.71 -6.26
N ALA A 405 -0.99 13.31 -5.48
CA ALA A 405 -0.76 14.76 -5.53
C ALA A 405 -0.41 15.25 -6.95
N LEU A 406 0.49 14.55 -7.64
CA LEU A 406 1.06 14.97 -8.93
C LEU A 406 0.13 14.71 -10.12
N MET A 407 -1.05 14.14 -9.91
CA MET A 407 -2.13 14.12 -10.92
C MET A 407 -2.69 15.51 -11.19
N SER A 408 -2.50 16.45 -10.27
CA SER A 408 -2.77 17.87 -10.52
C SER A 408 -1.81 18.42 -11.58
N SER A 409 -2.31 19.31 -12.45
CA SER A 409 -1.45 20.02 -13.40
C SER A 409 -0.37 20.83 -12.67
N THR A 410 0.76 21.08 -13.33
CA THR A 410 1.87 21.88 -12.75
C THR A 410 1.39 23.24 -12.25
N GLN A 411 0.52 23.92 -13.02
CA GLN A 411 -0.10 25.17 -12.59
C GLN A 411 -0.98 25.02 -11.33
N THR A 412 -1.69 23.90 -11.19
CA THR A 412 -2.53 23.65 -10.00
C THR A 412 -1.66 23.35 -8.78
N ILE A 413 -0.58 22.58 -8.95
CA ILE A 413 0.42 22.36 -7.89
C ILE A 413 1.01 23.68 -7.43
N GLN A 414 1.41 24.55 -8.37
CA GLN A 414 1.93 25.87 -8.04
C GLN A 414 0.94 26.67 -7.19
N LYS A 415 -0.33 26.76 -7.60
CA LYS A 415 -1.38 27.45 -6.84
C LYS A 415 -1.57 26.89 -5.42
N ILE A 416 -1.50 25.56 -5.27
CA ILE A 416 -1.61 24.91 -3.95
C ILE A 416 -0.40 25.28 -3.08
N LEU A 417 0.81 25.18 -3.63
CA LEU A 417 2.05 25.50 -2.93
C LEU A 417 2.10 26.99 -2.55
N ASP A 418 1.65 27.88 -3.42
CA ASP A 418 1.51 29.31 -3.12
C ASP A 418 0.55 29.54 -1.96
N ALA A 419 -0.62 28.88 -1.95
CA ALA A 419 -1.56 28.99 -0.83
C ALA A 419 -0.97 28.51 0.50
N VAL A 420 -0.17 27.43 0.48
CA VAL A 420 0.55 26.94 1.67
C VAL A 420 1.62 27.94 2.14
N TYR A 421 2.37 28.52 1.20
CA TYR A 421 3.37 29.54 1.50
C TYR A 421 2.73 30.76 2.17
N GLU A 422 1.69 31.32 1.55
CA GLU A 422 0.99 32.50 2.05
C GLU A 422 0.35 32.25 3.43
N MET A 423 -0.24 31.08 3.63
CA MET A 423 -0.76 30.65 4.93
C MET A 423 0.33 30.63 6.01
N ALA A 424 1.46 29.98 5.72
CA ALA A 424 2.55 29.85 6.67
C ALA A 424 3.19 31.21 6.99
N LEU A 425 3.31 32.09 5.98
CA LEU A 425 3.82 33.45 6.16
C LEU A 425 2.90 34.26 7.07
N ARG A 426 1.58 34.26 6.83
CA ARG A 426 0.61 34.94 7.71
C ARG A 426 0.65 34.39 9.12
N LYS A 427 0.75 33.06 9.28
CA LYS A 427 0.85 32.41 10.59
C LYS A 427 2.07 32.90 11.37
N ARG A 428 3.24 32.98 10.71
CA ARG A 428 4.48 33.49 11.30
C ARG A 428 4.40 34.97 11.67
N ILE A 429 3.92 35.83 10.76
CA ILE A 429 3.75 37.28 11.04
C ILE A 429 2.81 37.47 12.23
N ALA A 430 1.71 36.71 12.30
CA ALA A 430 0.79 36.79 13.42
C ALA A 430 1.47 36.34 14.74
N ASN A 431 2.38 35.36 14.72
CA ASN A 431 3.14 34.96 15.90
C ASN A 431 4.12 36.02 16.40
N GLU A 432 4.64 36.89 15.53
CA GLU A 432 5.51 38.01 15.94
C GLU A 432 4.79 38.99 16.88
N GLN A 433 3.46 39.06 16.77
CA GLN A 433 2.61 39.93 17.59
C GLN A 433 1.99 39.20 18.80
N ARG A 434 2.16 37.87 18.92
CA ARG A 434 1.57 37.08 20.01
C ARG A 434 2.54 36.94 21.19
N PRO A 435 2.03 36.97 22.44
CA PRO A 435 2.79 36.52 23.59
C PRO A 435 3.27 35.08 23.42
N ASP A 436 4.40 34.71 24.04
CA ASP A 436 4.98 33.37 23.88
C ASP A 436 4.03 32.23 24.26
N SER A 437 3.16 32.45 25.25
CA SER A 437 2.15 31.48 25.69
C SER A 437 1.00 31.25 24.70
N GLU A 438 0.88 32.09 23.66
CA GLU A 438 -0.24 32.07 22.70
C GLU A 438 0.22 31.82 21.26
N LYS A 439 1.53 31.67 21.02
CA LYS A 439 2.05 31.41 19.68
C LYS A 439 1.53 30.09 19.12
N PHE A 440 1.18 30.12 17.85
CA PHE A 440 0.82 28.91 17.12
C PHE A 440 2.06 28.20 16.59
N ALA A 441 2.01 26.89 16.44
CA ALA A 441 3.11 26.13 15.85
C ALA A 441 3.35 26.55 14.39
N GLU A 442 4.55 27.04 14.08
CA GLU A 442 4.92 27.39 12.70
C GLU A 442 5.11 26.14 11.84
N MET A 443 4.84 26.27 10.54
CA MET A 443 5.00 25.17 9.59
C MET A 443 6.48 24.86 9.37
N GLN A 444 6.86 23.61 9.52
CA GLN A 444 8.25 23.13 9.42
C GLN A 444 8.44 22.11 8.29
N ARG A 445 7.39 21.37 7.93
CA ARG A 445 7.46 20.30 6.94
C ARG A 445 6.30 20.39 5.96
N ILE A 446 6.62 20.11 4.70
CA ILE A 446 5.65 19.89 3.62
C ILE A 446 5.99 18.62 2.88
N ARG A 447 4.96 17.85 2.55
CA ARG A 447 5.10 16.57 1.86
C ARG A 447 4.13 16.45 0.69
N LEU A 448 4.57 15.79 -0.37
CA LEU A 448 3.75 15.39 -1.52
C LEU A 448 3.68 13.87 -1.59
N GLY A 449 2.50 13.29 -1.44
CA GLY A 449 2.28 11.86 -1.63
C GLY A 449 1.91 11.54 -3.07
N THR A 450 2.74 10.76 -3.77
CA THR A 450 2.56 10.43 -5.19
C THR A 450 3.07 9.02 -5.54
N ARG A 451 2.43 8.37 -6.50
CA ARG A 451 2.93 7.17 -7.15
C ARG A 451 3.24 7.40 -8.63
N LEU A 452 3.13 8.63 -9.13
CA LEU A 452 3.38 8.91 -10.55
C LEU A 452 4.79 8.57 -11.04
N PRO A 453 5.88 8.64 -10.26
CA PRO A 453 7.16 8.12 -10.72
C PRO A 453 7.14 6.63 -11.12
N VAL A 454 6.19 5.86 -10.57
CA VAL A 454 5.94 4.46 -10.91
C VAL A 454 4.86 4.32 -11.99
N TYR A 455 3.74 5.05 -11.86
CA TYR A 455 2.60 4.87 -12.75
C TYR A 455 2.72 5.62 -14.07
N LEU A 456 3.30 6.82 -14.06
CA LEU A 456 3.38 7.76 -15.18
C LEU A 456 4.67 8.59 -15.04
N PRO A 457 5.87 8.00 -15.15
CA PRO A 457 7.13 8.72 -14.95
C PRO A 457 7.27 9.94 -15.87
N GLN A 458 6.60 9.92 -17.03
CA GLN A 458 6.53 11.03 -17.98
C GLN A 458 5.91 12.31 -17.39
N ARG A 459 5.16 12.22 -16.28
CA ARG A 459 4.60 13.38 -15.59
C ARG A 459 5.68 14.24 -14.90
N ILE A 460 6.84 13.66 -14.61
CA ILE A 460 7.94 14.39 -13.99
C ILE A 460 8.74 15.09 -15.09
N ASP A 461 8.35 16.33 -15.37
CA ASP A 461 8.97 17.22 -16.33
C ASP A 461 9.71 18.38 -15.64
N ASP A 462 10.45 19.15 -16.44
CA ASP A 462 11.32 20.22 -15.93
C ASP A 462 10.48 21.37 -15.35
N ASP A 463 9.27 21.60 -15.88
CA ASP A 463 8.32 22.60 -15.37
C ASP A 463 7.86 22.26 -13.95
N LEU A 464 7.50 21.00 -13.69
CA LEU A 464 7.15 20.55 -12.35
C LEU A 464 8.33 20.69 -11.39
N VAL A 465 9.51 20.24 -11.80
CA VAL A 465 10.74 20.32 -10.99
C VAL A 465 11.04 21.78 -10.63
N LYS A 466 10.90 22.70 -11.59
CA LYS A 466 11.08 24.13 -11.38
C LYS A 466 10.10 24.67 -10.33
N VAL A 467 8.81 24.34 -10.43
CA VAL A 467 7.79 24.78 -9.45
C VAL A 467 8.14 24.31 -8.03
N LEU A 468 8.61 23.06 -7.89
CA LEU A 468 9.02 22.51 -6.59
C LEU A 468 10.27 23.21 -6.05
N ALA A 469 11.27 23.46 -6.89
CA ALA A 469 12.51 24.15 -6.53
C ALA A 469 12.25 25.61 -6.09
N ASP A 470 11.49 26.35 -6.89
CA ASP A 470 11.12 27.75 -6.61
C ASP A 470 10.37 27.85 -5.27
N PHE A 471 9.42 26.93 -5.01
CA PHE A 471 8.70 26.91 -3.75
C PHE A 471 9.63 26.62 -2.57
N LYS A 472 10.53 25.63 -2.69
CA LYS A 472 11.50 25.30 -1.64
C LYS A 472 12.33 26.53 -1.26
N GLU A 473 12.89 27.22 -2.26
CA GLU A 473 13.76 28.38 -2.02
C GLU A 473 13.06 29.48 -1.21
N LYS A 474 11.82 29.82 -1.56
CA LYS A 474 11.06 30.85 -0.82
C LYS A 474 10.56 30.35 0.53
N ALA A 475 10.07 29.10 0.61
CA ALA A 475 9.48 28.53 1.83
C ALA A 475 10.52 28.32 2.95
N GLN A 476 11.77 28.01 2.59
CA GLN A 476 12.88 27.90 3.56
C GLN A 476 13.12 29.20 4.32
N LYS A 477 13.01 30.36 3.64
CA LYS A 477 13.19 31.69 4.25
C LYS A 477 12.14 31.99 5.33
N ILE A 478 10.97 31.34 5.24
CA ILE A 478 9.86 31.57 6.18
C ILE A 478 9.73 30.49 7.27
N GLY A 479 10.60 29.48 7.31
CA GLY A 479 10.70 28.53 8.44
C GLY A 479 10.53 27.05 8.08
N PHE A 480 10.18 26.71 6.84
CA PHE A 480 10.15 25.32 6.40
C PHE A 480 11.55 24.72 6.36
N LYS A 481 11.72 23.55 6.97
CA LYS A 481 12.99 22.82 7.08
C LYS A 481 13.02 21.58 6.19
N GLU A 482 11.87 20.95 5.99
CA GLU A 482 11.78 19.66 5.30
C GLU A 482 10.76 19.69 4.17
N PHE A 483 11.20 19.21 3.01
CA PHE A 483 10.45 19.18 1.76
C PHE A 483 10.55 17.76 1.23
N VAL A 484 9.46 16.99 1.27
CA VAL A 484 9.51 15.55 1.00
C VAL A 484 8.57 15.16 -0.12
N VAL A 485 9.04 14.41 -1.10
CA VAL A 485 8.19 13.67 -2.02
C VAL A 485 8.12 12.22 -1.53
N GLN A 486 6.96 11.82 -1.02
CA GLN A 486 6.71 10.44 -0.61
C GLN A 486 6.26 9.64 -1.84
N VAL A 487 7.19 8.87 -2.41
CA VAL A 487 6.92 7.94 -3.52
C VAL A 487 6.44 6.58 -3.02
N HIS A 488 5.95 5.75 -3.94
CA HIS A 488 5.27 4.50 -3.61
C HIS A 488 5.66 3.36 -4.59
N PHE A 489 6.93 2.97 -4.54
CA PHE A 489 7.47 1.77 -5.16
C PHE A 489 7.31 0.56 -4.24
N GLU A 490 6.83 -0.53 -4.83
CA GLU A 490 6.50 -1.80 -4.22
C GLU A 490 7.45 -2.92 -4.62
N SER A 491 8.15 -2.75 -5.75
CA SER A 491 8.91 -3.82 -6.37
C SER A 491 10.17 -3.31 -7.09
N PRO A 492 11.30 -4.08 -7.07
CA PRO A 492 12.44 -3.81 -7.95
C PRO A 492 12.06 -3.82 -9.43
N MET A 493 10.98 -4.53 -9.80
CA MET A 493 10.45 -4.57 -11.16
C MET A 493 9.80 -3.24 -11.57
N GLU A 494 9.42 -2.37 -10.63
CA GLU A 494 8.91 -1.02 -10.94
C GLU A 494 10.03 0.01 -11.18
N ILE A 495 11.29 -0.36 -10.92
CA ILE A 495 12.44 0.49 -11.23
C ILE A 495 12.82 0.25 -12.70
N THR A 496 12.41 1.17 -13.56
CA THR A 496 12.70 1.16 -15.01
C THR A 496 13.65 2.31 -15.36
N PRO A 497 14.15 2.37 -16.62
CA PRO A 497 14.87 3.56 -17.10
C PRO A 497 14.03 4.85 -16.97
N GLU A 498 12.75 4.81 -17.36
CA GLU A 498 11.85 5.97 -17.26
C GLU A 498 11.58 6.38 -15.81
N SER A 499 11.32 5.42 -14.91
CA SER A 499 11.13 5.75 -13.49
C SER A 499 12.42 6.28 -12.87
N SER A 500 13.59 5.73 -13.24
CA SER A 500 14.89 6.22 -12.76
C SER A 500 15.15 7.66 -13.19
N MET A 501 14.82 8.01 -14.44
CA MET A 501 14.91 9.39 -14.94
C MET A 501 13.95 10.33 -14.19
N ALA A 502 12.72 9.88 -13.92
CA ALA A 502 11.77 10.64 -13.11
C ALA A 502 12.28 10.91 -11.69
N MET A 503 12.92 9.93 -11.05
CA MET A 503 13.53 10.12 -9.73
C MET A 503 14.73 11.08 -9.77
N GLN A 504 15.56 10.99 -10.81
CA GLN A 504 16.67 11.93 -11.01
C GLN A 504 16.16 13.37 -11.11
N LYS A 505 15.15 13.62 -11.97
CA LYS A 505 14.52 14.93 -12.10
C LYS A 505 13.91 15.44 -10.80
N LEU A 506 13.21 14.57 -10.05
CA LEU A 506 12.67 14.97 -8.75
C LEU A 506 13.79 15.39 -7.77
N ASN A 507 14.93 14.69 -7.76
CA ASN A 507 16.08 15.05 -6.91
C ASN A 507 16.66 16.43 -7.28
N GLU A 508 16.60 16.83 -8.55
CA GLU A 508 17.03 18.17 -9.01
C GLU A 508 16.17 19.30 -8.42
N SER A 509 14.94 19.03 -7.96
CA SER A 509 14.13 20.02 -7.24
C SER A 509 14.68 20.34 -5.84
N GLY A 510 15.61 19.51 -5.35
CA GLY A 510 16.15 19.57 -4.00
C GLY A 510 15.19 19.09 -2.90
N TRP A 511 14.01 18.58 -3.24
CA TRP A 511 13.14 17.90 -2.27
C TRP A 511 13.71 16.51 -1.97
N LEU A 512 13.66 16.10 -0.70
CA LEU A 512 14.03 14.75 -0.29
C LEU A 512 12.99 13.78 -0.84
N ILE A 513 13.42 12.71 -1.48
CA ILE A 513 12.51 11.65 -1.89
C ILE A 513 12.55 10.55 -0.83
N ALA A 514 11.39 10.01 -0.48
CA ALA A 514 11.26 8.91 0.47
C ALA A 514 10.25 7.89 -0.07
N ASN A 515 10.54 6.60 0.06
CA ASN A 515 9.62 5.56 -0.40
C ASN A 515 8.72 5.01 0.72
N GLN A 516 7.41 4.90 0.45
CA GLN A 516 6.47 4.13 1.26
C GLN A 516 6.13 2.83 0.53
N GLN A 517 6.50 1.69 1.12
CA GLN A 517 6.18 0.36 0.59
C GLN A 517 5.05 -0.28 1.41
N VAL A 518 4.06 -0.88 0.74
CA VAL A 518 3.03 -1.71 1.38
C VAL A 518 3.53 -3.15 1.44
N PHE A 519 3.59 -3.70 2.65
CA PHE A 519 4.10 -5.06 2.84
C PHE A 519 3.06 -6.12 2.46
N THR A 520 3.09 -6.56 1.19
CA THR A 520 2.26 -7.64 0.66
C THR A 520 2.95 -8.99 0.75
N VAL A 521 2.21 -10.09 0.59
CA VAL A 521 2.78 -11.46 0.54
C VAL A 521 3.82 -11.60 -0.58
N ALA A 522 3.57 -11.02 -1.76
CA ALA A 522 4.54 -11.03 -2.84
C ALA A 522 5.78 -10.17 -2.54
N ALA A 523 5.62 -9.07 -1.81
CA ALA A 523 6.74 -8.24 -1.35
C ALA A 523 7.52 -8.86 -0.17
N SER A 524 6.93 -9.79 0.57
CA SER A 524 7.55 -10.41 1.76
C SER A 524 8.54 -11.53 1.44
N ARG A 525 8.79 -11.82 0.16
CA ARG A 525 9.81 -12.79 -0.28
C ARG A 525 11.19 -12.37 0.24
N ARG A 526 11.95 -13.34 0.79
CA ARG A 526 13.27 -13.08 1.39
C ARG A 526 14.17 -12.32 0.43
N GLY A 527 14.72 -11.19 0.86
CA GLY A 527 15.61 -10.33 0.07
C GLY A 527 14.92 -9.39 -0.93
N TYR A 528 13.61 -9.49 -1.14
CA TYR A 528 12.89 -8.69 -2.15
C TYR A 528 12.83 -7.19 -1.77
N ALA A 529 12.33 -6.87 -0.59
CA ALA A 529 12.30 -5.49 -0.08
C ALA A 529 13.73 -4.93 0.12
N SER A 530 14.70 -5.77 0.50
CA SER A 530 16.11 -5.36 0.59
C SER A 530 16.69 -4.98 -0.78
N ARG A 531 16.35 -5.75 -1.84
CA ARG A 531 16.73 -5.44 -3.23
C ARG A 531 16.12 -4.13 -3.69
N LEU A 532 14.82 -3.92 -3.43
CA LEU A 532 14.13 -2.67 -3.73
C LEU A 532 14.81 -1.49 -3.04
N ARG A 533 15.03 -1.58 -1.72
CA ARG A 533 15.70 -0.54 -0.94
C ARG A 533 17.09 -0.22 -1.47
N GLN A 534 17.89 -1.25 -1.80
CA GLN A 534 19.22 -1.02 -2.40
C GLN A 534 19.12 -0.18 -3.67
N MET A 535 18.24 -0.57 -4.60
CA MET A 535 18.12 0.09 -5.89
C MET A 535 17.54 1.50 -5.77
N LEU A 536 16.63 1.74 -4.82
CA LEU A 536 16.12 3.06 -4.49
C LEU A 536 17.21 3.97 -3.90
N ASN A 537 17.99 3.47 -2.94
CA ASN A 537 19.11 4.22 -2.38
C ASN A 537 20.13 4.64 -3.45
N GLU A 538 20.43 3.75 -4.40
CA GLU A 538 21.32 4.03 -5.56
C GLU A 538 20.79 5.17 -6.46
N ARG A 539 19.51 5.53 -6.33
CA ARG A 539 18.81 6.57 -7.11
C ARG A 539 18.41 7.78 -6.25
N GLY A 540 18.94 7.89 -5.02
CA GLY A 540 18.71 9.03 -4.13
C GLY A 540 17.32 9.07 -3.49
N VAL A 541 16.82 7.92 -3.01
CA VAL A 541 15.46 7.71 -2.48
C VAL A 541 15.49 7.05 -1.11
#